data_AF-X1DB14-F1
#
_entry.id   AF-X1DB14-F1
#
_cell.length_a   1.000
_cell.length_b   1.000
_cell.length_c   1.000
_cell.angle_alpha   90.00
_cell.angle_beta   90.00
_cell.angle_gamma   90.00
#
_symmetry.space_group_name_H-M   'P 1'
#
loop_
_entity.id
_entity.type
_entity.pdbx_description
1 polymer ?
#
loop_
_entity_poly.entity_id
_entity_poly.type
_entity_poly.pdbx_seq_one_letter_code
_entity_poly.pdbx_strand_id
1 'polypeptide(L)' 'MPAKFDACVRNGGKITTKKLSGGRYQHICWIGGQSFKGHIKKKKVKK' A
#
# COMPACT_ATOMS: atom_id res chain seq x y z
N MET A 1 5.57 -8.63 -2.56
CA MET A 1 4.70 -7.47 -2.83
C MET A 1 3.90 -7.78 -4.08
N PRO A 2 2.64 -7.34 -4.24
CA PRO A 2 1.86 -7.70 -5.42
C PRO A 2 2.48 -7.05 -6.66
N ALA A 3 2.60 -7.79 -7.75
CA ALA A 3 3.34 -7.37 -8.95
C ALA A 3 2.87 -6.01 -9.50
N LYS A 4 1.57 -5.74 -9.46
CA LYS A 4 0.99 -4.46 -9.90
C LYS A 4 1.36 -3.27 -9.00
N PHE A 5 1.51 -3.51 -7.69
CA PHE A 5 1.97 -2.47 -6.76
C PHE A 5 3.45 -2.18 -6.98
N ASP A 6 4.28 -3.22 -7.12
CA ASP A 6 5.71 -3.07 -7.40
C ASP A 6 5.94 -2.31 -8.71
N ALA A 7 5.22 -2.67 -9.77
CA ALA A 7 5.23 -1.95 -11.03
C ALA A 7 4.82 -0.48 -10.86
N CYS A 8 3.74 -0.20 -10.12
CA CYS A 8 3.32 1.19 -9.86
C CYS A 8 4.41 1.99 -9.11
N VAL A 9 5.08 1.39 -8.13
CA VAL A 9 6.18 2.03 -7.40
C VAL A 9 7.37 2.30 -8.33
N ARG A 10 7.75 1.33 -9.16
CA ARG A 10 8.87 1.45 -10.12
C ARG A 10 8.63 2.48 -11.21
N ASN A 11 7.38 2.66 -11.63
CA ASN A 11 6.99 3.69 -12.58
C ASN A 11 6.83 5.09 -11.96
N GLY A 12 7.23 5.28 -10.70
CA GLY A 12 7.18 6.60 -10.03
C GLY A 12 5.79 6.97 -9.50
N GLY A 13 4.91 5.99 -9.31
CA GLY A 13 3.57 6.21 -8.75
C GLY A 13 3.61 6.73 -7.31
N LYS A 14 2.61 7.54 -6.95
CA LYS A 14 2.48 8.13 -5.62
C LYS A 14 2.00 7.07 -4.62
N ILE A 15 2.83 6.76 -3.63
CA ILE A 15 2.47 5.82 -2.56
C ILE A 15 1.75 6.56 -1.44
N THR A 16 0.56 6.08 -1.10
CA THR A 16 -0.20 6.53 0.07
C THR A 16 -0.37 5.40 1.05
N THR A 17 -0.35 5.69 2.35
CA THR A 17 -0.57 4.69 3.39
C THR A 17 -1.94 4.91 4.01
N LYS A 18 -2.87 3.98 3.78
CA LYS A 18 -4.19 3.98 4.39
C LYS A 18 -4.15 3.19 5.68
N LYS A 19 -4.38 3.88 6.81
CA LYS A 19 -4.58 3.22 8.10
C LYS A 19 -5.95 2.54 8.10
N LEU A 20 -5.99 1.32 8.58
CA LEU A 20 -7.18 0.47 8.70
C LEU A 20 -7.42 0.21 10.20
N SER A 21 -8.67 -0.13 10.54
CA SER A 21 -9.03 -0.45 11.92
C SER A 21 -8.28 -1.68 12.45
N GLY A 22 -8.06 -1.73 13.77
CA GLY A 22 -7.34 -2.83 14.43
C GLY A 22 -5.83 -2.81 14.22
N GLY A 23 -5.22 -1.62 14.11
CA GLY A 23 -3.77 -1.45 13.97
C GLY A 23 -3.23 -1.91 12.61
N ARG A 24 -4.09 -2.01 11.59
CA ARG A 24 -3.71 -2.44 10.25
C ARG A 24 -3.37 -1.23 9.38
N TYR A 25 -2.54 -1.40 8.38
CA TYR A 25 -2.26 -0.38 7.39
C TYR A 25 -2.06 -1.04 6.02
N GLN A 26 -2.42 -0.32 4.98
CA GLN A 26 -2.27 -0.74 3.60
C GLN A 26 -1.57 0.36 2.83
N HIS A 27 -0.58 -0.01 2.02
CA HIS A 27 -0.02 0.91 1.04
C HIS A 27 -0.85 0.84 -0.25
N ILE A 28 -1.15 1.99 -0.82
CA ILE A 28 -1.89 2.13 -2.08
C ILE A 28 -1.04 3.02 -2.97
N CYS A 29 -0.62 2.50 -4.12
CA CYS A 29 0.15 3.23 -5.11
C CYS A 29 -0.80 3.81 -6.16
N TRP A 30 -0.65 5.08 -6.49
CA TRP A 30 -1.45 5.81 -7.45
C TRP A 30 -0.61 6.21 -8.65
N ILE A 31 -1.04 5.86 -9.86
CA ILE A 31 -0.34 6.24 -11.10
C ILE A 31 -1.37 6.46 -12.20
N GLY A 32 -1.31 7.62 -12.88
CA GLY A 32 -2.19 7.92 -14.02
C GLY A 32 -3.70 7.77 -13.74
N GLY A 33 -4.15 8.11 -12.52
CA GLY A 33 -5.56 7.95 -12.11
C GLY A 33 -5.97 6.53 -11.69
N GLN A 34 -5.09 5.54 -11.83
CA GLN A 34 -5.31 4.18 -11.34
C GLN A 34 -4.68 4.00 -9.95
N SER A 35 -5.32 3.15 -9.12
CA SER A 35 -4.81 2.81 -7.79
C SER A 35 -4.56 1.31 -7.64
N PHE A 36 -3.36 0.97 -7.22
CA PHE A 36 -2.91 -0.39 -6.97
C PHE A 36 -2.73 -0.60 -5.47
N LYS A 37 -3.48 -1.54 -4.91
CA LYS A 37 -3.45 -1.85 -3.47
C LYS A 37 -2.33 -2.85 -3.17
N GLY A 38 -1.46 -2.49 -2.25
CA GLY A 38 -0.45 -3.37 -1.65
C GLY A 38 -1.04 -4.30 -0.59
N HIS A 39 -0.19 -5.15 -0.01
CA HIS A 39 -0.61 -6.04 1.09
C HIS A 39 -1.00 -5.26 2.33
N ILE A 40 -2.04 -5.74 3.02
CA ILE A 40 -2.43 -5.22 4.33
C ILE A 40 -1.41 -5.73 5.35
N LYS A 41 -0.64 -4.81 5.91
CA LYS A 41 0.26 -5.07 7.02
C LYS A 41 -0.46 -4.82 8.33
N LYS A 42 -0.23 -5.68 9.32
CA LYS A 42 -0.65 -5.42 10.70
C LYS A 42 0.54 -4.74 11.40
N LYS A 43 0.31 -3.60 12.03
CA LYS A 43 1.30 -3.02 12.95
C LYS A 43 1.42 -4.01 14.10
N LYS A 44 2.61 -4.59 14.32
CA LYS A 44 2.85 -5.45 15.46
C LYS A 44 2.63 -4.60 16.70
N VAL A 45 1.51 -4.81 17.39
CA VAL A 45 1.35 -4.35 18.76
C VAL A 45 2.32 -5.20 19.56
N LYS A 46 3.43 -4.61 20.02
CA LYS A 46 4.26 -5.26 21.04
C LYS A 46 3.35 -5.38 22.25
N LYS A 47 2.94 -6.63 22.54
CA LYS A 47 2.14 -6.98 23.71
C LYS A 47 3.05 -7.00 24.92
#